data_AF-A0A161MDX8-F1
#
_entry.id   AF-A0A161MDX8-F1
#
_cell.length_a   1.000
_cell.length_b   1.000
_cell.length_c   1.000
_cell.angle_alpha   90.00
_cell.angle_beta   90.00
_cell.angle_gamma   90.00
#
_symmetry.space_group_name_H-M   'P 1'
#
loop_
_entity.id
_entity.type
_entity.pdbx_description
1 polymer ?
#
loop_
_entity_poly.entity_id
_entity_poly.type
_entity_poly.pdbx_seq_one_letter_code
_entity_poly.pdbx_strand_id
1 'polypeptide(L)'
;GICYHLYAKGREEVFDAYQLPEMMRIRLEEVILQAKMLQVGKISPFLQKVIDPPNPRAVEISLELLIAMNALDEDEQLTPLGYHLAKLPVDPQAGKMMLLAAMFGCLDPIASIASTISYKDPFVCPLGHEKFLDKIKKDLDFGRRSDHLLVAQIMTQWEIACRHGK
;
A
#
# COMPACT_ATOMS: atom_id res chain seq x y z
N GLY A 1 -30.73 11.30 23.60
CA GLY A 1 -29.51 10.49 23.76
C GLY A 1 -28.42 11.32 24.40
N ILE A 2 -27.29 10.70 24.76
CA ILE A 2 -26.13 11.38 25.34
C ILE A 2 -24.93 11.11 24.42
N CYS A 3 -24.14 12.14 24.09
CA CYS A 3 -22.90 12.02 23.33
C CYS A 3 -21.71 12.30 24.26
N TYR A 4 -20.75 11.38 24.34
CA TYR A 4 -19.52 11.54 25.11
C TYR A 4 -18.36 11.81 24.17
N HIS A 5 -17.83 13.03 24.20
CA HIS A 5 -16.64 13.41 23.44
C HIS A 5 -15.38 13.10 24.23
N LEU A 6 -14.51 12.22 23.70
CA LEU A 6 -13.24 11.83 24.34
C LEU A 6 -12.11 12.82 24.01
N TYR A 7 -12.39 14.12 24.08
CA TYR A 7 -11.42 15.20 23.91
C TYR A 7 -11.77 16.38 24.82
N ALA A 8 -10.75 17.15 25.22
CA ALA A 8 -10.96 18.37 26.01
C ALA A 8 -11.47 19.52 25.14
N LYS A 9 -12.20 20.48 25.73
CA LYS A 9 -12.72 21.65 25.01
C LYS A 9 -11.63 22.50 24.34
N GLY A 10 -10.49 22.70 25.01
CA GLY A 10 -9.37 23.41 24.38
C GLY A 10 -8.79 22.69 23.16
N ARG A 11 -9.00 21.36 23.02
CA ARG A 11 -8.62 20.61 21.81
C ARG A 11 -9.68 20.76 20.71
N GLU A 12 -10.94 20.87 21.08
CA GLU A 12 -12.06 21.14 20.16
C GLU A 12 -11.91 22.51 19.48
N GLU A 13 -11.48 23.53 20.22
CA GLU A 13 -11.26 24.89 19.70
C GLU A 13 -10.19 24.98 18.61
N VAL A 14 -9.30 23.98 18.50
CA VAL A 14 -8.23 23.93 17.49
C VAL A 14 -8.48 22.88 16.40
N PHE A 15 -9.66 22.25 16.35
CA PHE A 15 -10.00 21.37 15.26
C PHE A 15 -10.24 22.14 13.96
N ASP A 16 -9.74 21.58 12.86
CA ASP A 16 -10.16 22.02 11.53
C ASP A 16 -11.66 21.78 11.37
N ALA A 17 -12.35 22.71 10.71
CA ALA A 17 -13.78 22.56 10.44
C ALA A 17 -14.09 21.34 9.56
N TYR A 18 -13.13 20.95 8.70
CA TYR A 18 -13.24 19.81 7.79
C TYR A 18 -11.89 19.10 7.67
N GLN A 19 -11.93 17.81 7.39
CA GLN A 19 -10.72 17.06 7.05
C GLN A 19 -10.25 17.43 5.64
N LEU A 20 -8.94 17.43 5.44
CA LEU A 20 -8.36 17.62 4.11
C LEU A 20 -8.84 16.49 3.16
N PRO A 21 -9.28 16.82 1.93
CA PRO A 21 -9.73 15.83 0.96
C PRO A 21 -8.67 14.77 0.69
N GLU A 22 -9.10 13.52 0.54
CA GLU A 22 -8.19 12.37 0.36
C GLU A 22 -7.23 12.56 -0.82
N MET A 23 -7.75 13.05 -1.95
CA MET A 23 -6.98 13.35 -3.17
C MET A 23 -5.74 14.21 -2.92
N MET A 24 -5.75 15.07 -1.90
CA MET A 24 -4.65 15.99 -1.60
C MET A 24 -3.58 15.38 -0.68
N ARG A 25 -3.81 14.17 -0.16
CA ARG A 25 -3.00 13.58 0.92
C ARG A 25 -2.66 12.10 0.73
N ILE A 26 -3.10 11.48 -0.36
CA ILE A 26 -2.72 10.12 -0.74
C ILE A 26 -1.82 10.13 -1.98
N ARG A 27 -1.12 9.02 -2.21
CA ARG A 27 -0.44 8.77 -3.48
C ARG A 27 -1.47 8.49 -4.58
N LEU A 28 -1.15 8.81 -5.83
CA LEU A 28 -2.14 8.92 -6.91
C LEU A 28 -2.04 7.82 -7.97
N GLU A 29 -1.16 6.84 -7.81
CA GLU A 29 -0.87 5.83 -8.84
C GLU A 29 -2.14 5.08 -9.29
N GLU A 30 -2.98 4.68 -8.33
CA GLU A 30 -4.26 4.02 -8.61
C GLU A 30 -5.24 4.97 -9.34
N VAL A 31 -5.39 6.20 -8.85
CA VAL A 31 -6.26 7.22 -9.47
C VAL A 31 -5.83 7.50 -10.91
N ILE A 32 -4.52 7.63 -11.14
CA ILE A 32 -3.95 7.87 -12.46
C ILE A 32 -4.23 6.68 -13.39
N LEU A 33 -4.01 5.43 -12.94
CA LEU A 33 -4.33 4.25 -13.73
C LEU A 33 -5.81 4.15 -14.09
N GLN A 34 -6.72 4.42 -13.14
CA GLN A 34 -8.16 4.44 -13.39
C GLN A 34 -8.54 5.54 -14.40
N ALA A 35 -7.98 6.73 -14.24
CA ALA A 35 -8.22 7.83 -15.17
C ALA A 35 -7.73 7.48 -16.59
N LYS A 36 -6.57 6.83 -16.71
CA LYS A 36 -6.03 6.37 -18.01
C LYS A 36 -6.88 5.27 -18.64
N MET A 37 -7.48 4.37 -17.84
CA MET A 37 -8.45 3.38 -18.33
C MET A 37 -9.68 4.05 -18.96
N LEU A 38 -10.07 5.23 -18.47
CA LEU A 38 -11.15 6.05 -19.00
C LEU A 38 -10.73 6.95 -20.18
N GLN A 39 -9.48 6.84 -20.64
CA GLN A 39 -8.95 7.57 -21.80
C GLN A 39 -9.07 9.11 -21.69
N VAL A 40 -8.89 9.66 -20.50
CA VAL A 40 -9.02 11.12 -20.24
C VAL A 40 -7.89 11.98 -20.85
N GLY A 41 -6.92 11.37 -21.55
CA GLY A 41 -5.76 12.04 -22.12
C GLY A 41 -4.62 12.23 -21.12
N LYS A 42 -3.96 13.40 -21.18
CA LYS A 42 -2.87 13.76 -20.24
C LYS A 42 -3.43 13.95 -18.83
N ILE A 43 -2.75 13.38 -17.83
CA ILE A 43 -3.34 13.28 -16.49
C ILE A 43 -3.30 14.62 -15.73
N SER A 44 -2.23 15.39 -15.86
CA SER A 44 -2.07 16.64 -15.11
C SER A 44 -3.17 17.66 -15.46
N PRO A 45 -3.48 17.94 -16.74
CA PRO A 45 -4.59 18.84 -17.09
C PRO A 45 -5.97 18.32 -16.66
N PHE A 46 -6.15 17.01 -16.56
CA PHE A 46 -7.40 16.42 -16.07
C PHE A 46 -7.55 16.62 -14.55
N LEU A 47 -6.52 16.29 -13.76
CA LEU A 47 -6.56 16.43 -12.31
C LEU A 47 -6.63 17.89 -11.83
N GLN A 48 -6.21 18.86 -12.65
CA GLN A 48 -6.40 20.29 -12.34
C GLN A 48 -7.86 20.78 -12.46
N LYS A 49 -8.75 19.96 -13.03
CA LYS A 49 -10.17 20.32 -13.21
C LYS A 49 -11.10 19.73 -12.15
N VAL A 50 -10.59 18.91 -11.24
CA VAL A 50 -11.38 18.36 -10.13
C VAL A 50 -11.62 19.43 -9.06
N ILE A 51 -12.57 19.19 -8.15
CA ILE A 51 -13.00 20.17 -7.12
C ILE A 51 -11.81 20.66 -6.29
N ASP A 52 -11.04 19.71 -5.76
CA ASP A 52 -9.84 19.98 -4.97
C ASP A 52 -8.63 19.33 -5.68
N PRO A 53 -7.90 20.06 -6.54
CA PRO A 53 -6.81 19.50 -7.31
C PRO A 53 -5.64 19.06 -6.40
N PRO A 54 -5.01 17.91 -6.68
CA PRO A 54 -3.87 17.45 -5.90
C PRO A 54 -2.63 18.32 -6.13
N ASN A 55 -1.65 18.19 -5.24
CA ASN A 55 -0.34 18.81 -5.42
C ASN A 55 0.30 18.33 -6.74
N PRO A 56 0.71 19.24 -7.65
CA PRO A 56 1.35 18.87 -8.92
C PRO A 56 2.57 17.95 -8.75
N ARG A 57 3.35 18.15 -7.68
CA ARG A 57 4.51 17.30 -7.37
C ARG A 57 4.10 15.86 -7.03
N ALA A 58 2.95 15.67 -6.38
CA ALA A 58 2.43 14.33 -6.09
C ALA A 58 1.99 13.60 -7.37
N VAL A 59 1.42 14.34 -8.33
CA VAL A 59 1.07 13.81 -9.66
C VAL A 59 2.32 13.38 -10.42
N GLU A 60 3.36 14.22 -10.44
CA GLU A 60 4.64 13.94 -11.09
C GLU A 60 5.32 12.69 -10.51
N ILE A 61 5.46 12.60 -9.19
CA ILE A 61 6.04 11.42 -8.51
C ILE A 61 5.26 10.14 -8.85
N SER A 62 3.93 10.22 -8.89
CA SER A 62 3.08 9.07 -9.20
C SER A 62 3.22 8.64 -10.67
N LEU A 63 3.37 9.59 -11.60
CA LEU A 63 3.68 9.31 -13.00
C LEU A 63 5.05 8.65 -13.17
N GLU A 64 6.09 9.23 -12.56
CA GLU A 64 7.45 8.68 -12.58
C GLU A 64 7.47 7.23 -12.10
N LEU A 65 6.76 6.93 -11.01
CA LEU A 65 6.66 5.57 -10.50
C LEU A 65 5.94 4.63 -11.47
N LEU A 66 4.81 5.05 -12.05
CA LEU A 66 4.03 4.25 -13.00
C LEU A 66 4.82 3.95 -14.28
N ILE A 67 5.62 4.89 -14.76
CA ILE A 67 6.53 4.70 -15.90
C ILE A 67 7.67 3.76 -15.51
N ALA A 68 8.32 3.98 -14.36
CA ALA A 68 9.42 3.13 -13.87
C ALA A 68 9.00 1.66 -13.67
N MET A 69 7.73 1.42 -13.35
CA MET A 69 7.18 0.07 -13.24
C MET A 69 6.58 -0.48 -14.54
N ASN A 70 6.74 0.21 -15.68
CA ASN A 70 6.18 -0.13 -16.99
C ASN A 70 4.65 -0.28 -16.99
N ALA A 71 3.94 0.39 -16.10
CA ALA A 71 2.48 0.46 -16.13
C ALA A 71 2.00 1.52 -17.15
N LEU A 72 2.77 2.59 -17.29
CA LEU A 72 2.64 3.58 -18.36
C LEU A 72 3.91 3.58 -19.22
N ASP A 73 3.80 4.05 -20.46
CA ASP A 73 4.95 4.44 -21.27
C ASP A 73 5.32 5.93 -21.07
N GLU A 74 6.39 6.37 -21.72
CA GLU A 74 6.89 7.77 -21.65
C GLU A 74 5.86 8.81 -22.16
N ASP A 75 4.90 8.39 -23.00
CA ASP A 75 3.82 9.24 -23.50
C ASP A 75 2.59 9.24 -22.58
N GLU A 76 2.68 8.59 -21.41
CA GLU A 76 1.62 8.33 -20.44
C GLU A 76 0.46 7.48 -20.98
N GLN A 77 0.72 6.57 -21.92
CA GLN A 77 -0.25 5.58 -22.38
C GLN A 77 -0.16 4.31 -21.55
N LEU A 78 -1.30 3.62 -21.40
CA LEU A 78 -1.35 2.34 -20.69
C LEU A 78 -0.62 1.27 -21.49
N THR A 79 0.31 0.60 -20.83
CA THR A 79 0.91 -0.64 -21.36
C THR A 79 -0.05 -1.82 -21.11
N PRO A 80 0.19 -3.00 -21.71
CA PRO A 80 -0.56 -4.21 -21.37
C PRO A 80 -0.47 -4.55 -19.87
N LEU A 81 0.68 -4.33 -19.24
CA LEU A 81 0.85 -4.49 -17.79
C LEU A 81 -0.03 -3.50 -17.03
N GLY A 82 0.00 -2.22 -17.40
CA GLY A 82 -0.85 -1.19 -16.79
C GLY A 82 -2.33 -1.51 -16.87
N TYR A 83 -2.78 -2.07 -18.00
CA TYR A 83 -4.17 -2.49 -18.17
C TYR A 83 -4.58 -3.61 -17.21
N HIS A 84 -3.68 -4.57 -16.94
CA HIS A 84 -3.92 -5.58 -15.92
C HIS A 84 -3.92 -4.99 -14.51
N LEU A 85 -2.97 -4.11 -14.20
CA LEU A 85 -2.86 -3.46 -12.89
C LEU A 85 -4.10 -2.61 -12.57
N ALA A 86 -4.60 -1.85 -13.54
CA ALA A 86 -5.79 -1.02 -13.36
C ALA A 86 -7.08 -1.82 -13.12
N LYS A 87 -7.08 -3.14 -13.36
CA LYS A 87 -8.23 -4.02 -13.07
C LYS A 87 -8.15 -4.67 -11.69
N LEU A 88 -7.03 -4.58 -10.99
CA LEU A 88 -6.86 -5.17 -9.67
C LEU A 88 -7.25 -4.14 -8.61
N PRO A 89 -8.05 -4.51 -7.59
CA PRO A 89 -8.45 -3.60 -6.52
C PRO A 89 -7.36 -3.51 -5.43
N VAL A 90 -6.12 -3.23 -5.83
CA VAL A 90 -4.94 -3.14 -4.96
C VAL A 90 -3.99 -2.07 -5.47
N ASP A 91 -3.09 -1.61 -4.60
CA ASP A 91 -1.98 -0.74 -5.00
C ASP A 91 -1.20 -1.33 -6.19
N PRO A 92 -0.83 -0.53 -7.21
CA PRO A 92 -0.20 -1.04 -8.43
C PRO A 92 1.09 -1.83 -8.19
N GLN A 93 1.89 -1.45 -7.19
CA GLN A 93 3.13 -2.17 -6.86
C GLN A 93 2.81 -3.56 -6.31
N ALA A 94 1.84 -3.65 -5.39
CA ALA A 94 1.36 -4.92 -4.86
C ALA A 94 0.74 -5.79 -5.97
N GLY A 95 -0.06 -5.18 -6.85
CA GLY A 95 -0.64 -5.84 -8.02
C GLY A 95 0.43 -6.42 -8.94
N LYS A 96 1.48 -5.65 -9.25
CA LYS A 96 2.61 -6.12 -10.08
C LYS A 96 3.35 -7.27 -9.42
N MET A 97 3.56 -7.17 -8.11
CA MET A 97 4.20 -8.22 -7.32
C MET A 97 3.40 -9.53 -7.35
N MET A 98 2.07 -9.47 -7.20
CA MET A 98 1.19 -10.64 -7.29
C MET A 98 1.15 -11.24 -8.70
N LEU A 99 1.07 -10.42 -9.74
CA LEU A 99 1.09 -10.89 -11.14
C LEU A 99 2.38 -11.66 -11.46
N LEU A 100 3.53 -11.09 -11.08
CA LEU A 100 4.82 -11.75 -11.28
C LEU A 100 4.94 -13.03 -10.45
N ALA A 101 4.42 -13.05 -9.22
CA ALA A 101 4.44 -14.24 -8.39
C ALA A 101 3.60 -15.39 -8.97
N ALA A 102 2.45 -15.07 -9.57
CA ALA A 102 1.67 -16.05 -10.31
C ALA A 102 2.44 -16.62 -11.51
N MET A 103 3.15 -15.78 -12.25
CA MET A 103 3.97 -16.21 -13.40
C MET A 103 5.17 -17.08 -12.98
N PHE A 104 5.79 -16.78 -11.83
CA PHE A 104 6.95 -17.53 -11.31
C PHE A 104 6.58 -18.71 -10.40
N GLY A 105 5.29 -18.94 -10.14
CA GLY A 105 4.83 -20.05 -9.30
C GLY A 105 5.13 -19.88 -7.81
N CYS A 106 5.29 -18.64 -7.32
CA CYS A 106 5.61 -18.33 -5.92
C CYS A 106 4.53 -17.47 -5.24
N LEU A 107 3.26 -17.69 -5.59
CA LEU A 107 2.15 -16.85 -5.17
C LEU A 107 1.96 -16.81 -3.64
N ASP A 108 2.05 -17.95 -2.95
CA ASP A 108 1.76 -18.07 -1.52
C ASP A 108 2.64 -17.15 -0.61
N PRO A 109 3.99 -17.22 -0.67
CA PRO A 109 4.83 -16.33 0.13
C PRO A 109 4.68 -14.86 -0.31
N ILE A 110 4.48 -14.61 -1.59
CA ILE A 110 4.36 -13.25 -2.11
C ILE A 110 3.03 -12.61 -1.73
N ALA A 111 1.94 -13.37 -1.67
CA ALA A 111 0.65 -12.88 -1.18
C ALA A 111 0.75 -12.46 0.29
N SER A 112 1.45 -13.25 1.12
CA SER A 112 1.74 -12.91 2.52
C SER A 112 2.58 -11.62 2.67
N ILE A 113 3.53 -11.42 1.76
CA ILE A 113 4.34 -10.20 1.71
C ILE A 113 3.47 -9.01 1.27
N ALA A 114 2.68 -9.17 0.20
CA ALA A 114 1.79 -8.15 -0.34
C ALA A 114 0.81 -7.66 0.72
N SER A 115 0.15 -8.57 1.44
CA SER A 115 -0.82 -8.22 2.48
C SER A 115 -0.18 -7.41 3.60
N THR A 116 1.06 -7.72 3.96
CA THR A 116 1.77 -7.04 5.05
C THR A 116 2.20 -5.64 4.64
N ILE A 117 2.71 -5.48 3.42
CA ILE A 117 3.07 -4.16 2.87
C ILE A 117 1.82 -3.27 2.73
N SER A 118 0.70 -3.83 2.29
CA SER A 118 -0.54 -3.08 2.09
C SER A 118 -1.28 -2.72 3.38
N TYR A 119 -1.05 -3.45 4.48
CA TYR A 119 -1.80 -3.24 5.73
C TYR A 119 -0.90 -2.88 6.91
N LYS A 120 -0.25 -3.86 7.54
CA LYS A 120 0.62 -3.64 8.69
C LYS A 120 1.54 -4.83 8.93
N ASP A 121 2.70 -4.53 9.51
CA ASP A 121 3.62 -5.52 10.06
C ASP A 121 2.93 -6.35 11.18
N PRO A 122 3.10 -7.69 11.20
CA PRO A 122 2.42 -8.56 12.16
C PRO A 122 3.02 -8.48 13.57
N PHE A 123 4.20 -7.89 13.75
CA PHE A 123 4.83 -7.84 15.06
C PHE A 123 4.31 -6.68 15.91
N VAL A 124 3.99 -6.99 17.15
CA VAL A 124 3.67 -5.99 18.17
C VAL A 124 4.81 -5.98 19.19
N CYS A 125 5.34 -4.79 19.51
CA CYS A 125 6.39 -4.62 20.50
C CYS A 125 5.83 -3.97 21.77
N PRO A 126 5.64 -4.72 22.87
CA PRO A 126 5.35 -4.13 24.17
C PRO A 126 6.53 -3.29 24.68
N LEU A 127 6.24 -2.24 25.45
CA LEU A 127 7.26 -1.37 26.04
C LEU A 127 8.26 -2.18 26.88
N GLY A 128 9.55 -1.99 26.64
CA GLY A 128 10.64 -2.67 27.36
C GLY A 128 10.98 -4.07 26.84
N HIS A 129 10.31 -4.55 25.79
CA HIS A 129 10.56 -5.86 25.17
C HIS A 129 11.23 -5.76 23.79
N GLU A 130 11.82 -4.61 23.43
CA GLU A 130 12.41 -4.35 22.11
C GLU A 130 13.52 -5.35 21.78
N LYS A 131 14.46 -5.55 22.72
CA LYS A 131 15.57 -6.51 22.56
C LYS A 131 15.09 -7.96 22.40
N PHE A 132 13.97 -8.29 23.03
CA PHE A 132 13.38 -9.62 22.94
C PHE A 132 12.74 -9.84 21.57
N LEU A 133 12.00 -8.85 21.08
CA LEU A 133 11.42 -8.88 19.74
C LEU A 133 12.52 -8.99 18.66
N ASP A 134 13.59 -8.20 18.77
CA ASP A 134 14.72 -8.26 17.83
C ASP A 134 15.37 -9.65 17.80
N LYS A 135 15.47 -10.30 18.97
CA LYS A 135 15.98 -11.67 19.05
C LYS A 135 15.04 -12.64 18.36
N ILE A 136 13.74 -12.55 18.60
CA ILE A 136 12.74 -13.39 17.92
C ILE A 136 12.81 -13.21 16.39
N LYS A 137 12.87 -11.96 15.90
CA LYS A 137 13.00 -11.69 14.46
C LYS A 137 14.24 -12.35 13.88
N LYS A 138 15.38 -12.26 14.56
CA LYS A 138 16.65 -12.90 14.14
C LYS A 138 16.57 -14.42 14.15
N ASP A 139 15.99 -15.00 15.19
CA ASP A 139 15.85 -16.46 15.32
C ASP A 139 14.91 -17.02 14.22
N LEU A 140 13.88 -16.25 13.83
CA LEU A 140 12.91 -16.62 12.79
C LEU A 140 13.35 -16.28 11.36
N ASP A 141 14.36 -15.44 11.15
CA ASP A 141 14.86 -15.06 9.82
C ASP A 141 15.61 -16.22 9.13
N PHE A 142 16.07 -17.23 9.90
CA PHE A 142 16.85 -18.37 9.39
C PHE A 142 18.05 -17.97 8.49
N GLY A 143 18.60 -16.77 8.70
CA GLY A 143 19.73 -16.23 7.93
C GLY A 143 19.38 -15.74 6.53
N ARG A 144 18.11 -15.56 6.19
CA ARG A 144 17.65 -15.06 4.88
C ARG A 144 17.96 -13.57 4.69
N ARG A 145 18.12 -12.81 5.77
CA ARG A 145 18.40 -11.37 5.76
C ARG A 145 17.36 -10.57 4.97
N SER A 146 16.08 -10.92 5.13
CA SER A 146 14.97 -10.25 4.44
C SER A 146 13.73 -10.21 5.33
N ASP A 147 13.33 -9.01 5.74
CA ASP A 147 12.12 -8.81 6.55
C ASP A 147 10.85 -9.27 5.82
N HIS A 148 10.82 -9.16 4.48
CA HIS A 148 9.71 -9.68 3.68
C HIS A 148 9.62 -11.20 3.76
N LEU A 149 10.74 -11.91 3.62
CA LEU A 149 10.73 -13.37 3.74
C LEU A 149 10.49 -13.85 5.17
N LEU A 150 10.91 -13.07 6.18
CA LEU A 150 10.59 -13.30 7.58
C LEU A 150 9.06 -13.27 7.79
N VAL A 151 8.39 -12.25 7.24
CA VAL A 151 6.92 -12.12 7.31
C VAL A 151 6.23 -13.31 6.64
N ALA A 152 6.64 -13.68 5.43
CA ALA A 152 6.06 -14.85 4.74
C ALA A 152 6.21 -16.13 5.57
N GLN A 153 7.40 -16.35 6.13
CA GLN A 153 7.68 -17.50 6.98
C GLN A 153 6.76 -17.53 8.21
N ILE A 154 6.54 -16.38 8.85
CA ILE A 154 5.71 -16.26 10.05
C ILE A 154 4.25 -16.56 9.74
N MET A 155 3.73 -16.09 8.61
CA MET A 155 2.37 -16.42 8.19
C MET A 155 2.20 -17.92 8.01
N THR A 156 3.16 -18.59 7.35
CA THR A 156 3.16 -20.05 7.22
C THR A 156 3.22 -20.75 8.59
N GLN A 157 4.07 -20.30 9.51
CA GLN A 157 4.16 -20.89 10.85
C GLN A 157 2.87 -20.69 11.66
N TRP A 158 2.25 -19.53 11.55
CA TRP A 158 0.98 -19.22 12.19
C TRP A 158 -0.15 -20.13 11.66
N GLU A 159 -0.24 -20.32 10.34
CA GLU A 159 -1.21 -21.25 9.75
C GLU A 159 -1.02 -22.68 10.25
N ILE A 160 0.23 -23.14 10.35
CA ILE A 160 0.56 -24.45 10.90
C ILE A 160 0.13 -24.54 12.36
N ALA A 161 0.41 -23.53 13.18
CA ALA A 161 0.01 -23.50 14.60
C ALA A 161 -1.52 -23.57 14.75
N CYS A 162 -2.26 -22.76 13.98
CA CYS A 162 -3.72 -22.77 13.97
C CYS A 162 -4.31 -24.14 13.59
N ARG A 163 -3.72 -24.84 12.61
CA ARG A 163 -4.16 -26.20 12.23
C ARG A 163 -3.95 -27.24 13.33
N HIS A 164 -2.97 -27.03 14.21
CA HIS A 164 -2.69 -27.91 15.35
C HIS A 164 -3.40 -27.48 16.65
N GLY A 165 -4.27 -26.46 16.60
CA GLY A 165 -5.04 -26.00 17.76
C GLY A 165 -4.20 -25.35 18.85
N LYS A 166 -3.06 -24.76 18.49
CA LYS A 166 -2.21 -23.97 19.39
C LYS A 166 -2.24 -22.49 19.02
#